data_AF-A0AAE6YYS6-F1
#
_entry.id   AF-A0AAE6YYS6-F1
#
_cell.length_a   1.000
_cell.length_b   1.000
_cell.length_c   1.000
_cell.angle_alpha   90.00
_cell.angle_beta   90.00
_cell.angle_gamma   90.00
#
_symmetry.space_group_name_H-M   'P 1'
#
loop_
_entity.id
_entity.type
_entity.pdbx_description
1 polymer ?
#
loop_
_entity_poly.entity_id
_entity_poly.type
_entity_poly.pdbx_seq_one_letter_code
_entity_poly.pdbx_strand_id
1 'polypeptide(L)'
;MSNYSNVKAAHQYYRDIFSRELMIGDVGELSRDIISDLFINKSCNLHTLRKKLDVSQSNLPEKQDKALRLLLNAIALSNLALDEKWDGQQVRMPTEYVNSVISYLSDVLELAPNIEYLVASIQLLFRIGAVEQAIGLIENNLDTLQDVPVIFKILLLTCILEEDYEYAFLLVKKMTANSYLIGEDPLALLMVVSTIFKNGGYPDSYIDFSSLISKTEDINYDHYQWLLKRELDNDKPTVLIACDVKYYHQHAAYLIYSLYETNREKFNVHLHVYNIDDATAEDIKTKHAQFPELNISCTSEFIADVMGLNVHYACRRFVAANYLLPIIKGPLIVVDADCLMRNDWQFVGHRIGNADIALTKSDSAPFWEKAIAGFVYLNGGEESRRFVKKVALFIWNNLMKNNAVWFLDQVALSAVLDGIGKSTHISRIDASFVCDINHMEGSFSWVVTTIKDAQNRYAEYKDYLSEKYANKINH
;
A
#
# COMPACT_ATOMS: atom_id res chain seq x y z
N MET A 1 8.48 26.22 -10.12
CA MET A 1 7.12 25.64 -10.10
C MET A 1 7.29 24.14 -10.24
N SER A 2 7.06 23.37 -9.18
CA SER A 2 7.01 21.91 -9.32
C SER A 2 5.78 21.55 -10.15
N ASN A 3 5.91 20.58 -11.06
CA ASN A 3 4.81 20.10 -11.91
C ASN A 3 3.98 19.00 -11.21
N TYR A 4 4.05 18.96 -9.88
CA TYR A 4 3.48 17.94 -9.00
C TYR A 4 3.62 16.51 -9.54
N SER A 5 4.81 16.19 -10.07
CA SER A 5 5.02 14.98 -10.87
C SER A 5 4.89 13.72 -10.03
N ASN A 6 5.32 13.78 -8.76
CA ASN A 6 5.26 12.64 -7.86
C ASN A 6 3.82 12.41 -7.43
N VAL A 7 3.07 13.47 -7.11
CA VAL A 7 1.65 13.37 -6.74
C VAL A 7 0.82 12.75 -7.88
N LYS A 8 1.08 13.14 -9.12
CA LYS A 8 0.41 12.58 -10.32
C LYS A 8 0.81 11.14 -10.60
N ALA A 9 2.04 10.76 -10.29
CA ALA A 9 2.56 9.41 -10.50
C ALA A 9 2.31 8.48 -9.31
N ALA A 10 1.90 9.00 -8.15
CA ALA A 10 1.55 8.22 -6.98
C ALA A 10 0.31 7.36 -7.25
N HIS A 11 0.23 6.24 -6.52
CA HIS A 11 -0.89 5.32 -6.60
C HIS A 11 -2.23 6.05 -6.37
N GLN A 12 -3.23 5.75 -7.20
CA GLN A 12 -4.52 6.43 -7.19
C GLN A 12 -5.23 6.37 -5.84
N TYR A 13 -5.11 5.24 -5.13
CA TYR A 13 -5.49 5.07 -3.72
C TYR A 13 -5.28 6.32 -2.83
N TYR A 14 -4.11 6.96 -2.91
CA TYR A 14 -3.81 8.14 -2.08
C TYR A 14 -4.70 9.35 -2.40
N ARG A 15 -5.03 9.55 -3.67
CA ARG A 15 -5.94 10.62 -4.11
C ARG A 15 -7.40 10.28 -3.82
N ASP A 16 -7.74 8.99 -3.82
CA ASP A 16 -9.08 8.52 -3.52
C ASP A 16 -9.47 8.76 -2.06
N ILE A 17 -8.59 8.50 -1.10
CA ILE A 17 -8.90 8.68 0.34
C ILE A 17 -9.48 10.06 0.64
N PHE A 18 -8.87 11.12 0.12
CA PHE A 18 -9.30 12.49 0.38
C PHE A 18 -10.25 13.06 -0.67
N SER A 19 -10.71 12.25 -1.63
CA SER A 19 -11.67 12.69 -2.64
C SER A 19 -12.94 11.85 -2.71
N ARG A 20 -13.01 10.66 -2.10
CA ARG A 20 -14.14 9.73 -2.25
C ARG A 20 -15.44 10.23 -1.63
N GLU A 21 -15.33 10.89 -0.48
CA GLU A 21 -16.44 11.53 0.23
C GLU A 21 -16.52 13.00 -0.19
N LEU A 22 -17.66 13.39 -0.74
CA LEU A 22 -17.89 14.72 -1.27
C LEU A 22 -19.12 15.32 -0.59
N MET A 23 -18.95 16.52 -0.05
CA MET A 23 -20.04 17.33 0.48
C MET A 23 -20.42 18.36 -0.58
N ILE A 24 -21.59 18.17 -1.21
CA ILE A 24 -22.04 19.02 -2.32
C ILE A 24 -23.21 19.95 -1.96
N GLY A 25 -23.54 20.06 -0.67
CA GLY A 25 -24.62 20.95 -0.20
C GLY A 25 -26.02 20.48 -0.58
N ASP A 26 -26.92 21.43 -0.82
CA ASP A 26 -28.32 21.19 -1.13
C ASP A 26 -28.50 20.64 -2.56
N VAL A 27 -29.17 19.50 -2.67
CA VAL A 27 -29.51 18.83 -3.94
C VAL A 27 -30.96 19.06 -4.36
N GLY A 28 -31.73 19.82 -3.58
CA GLY A 28 -33.14 20.07 -3.79
C GLY A 28 -33.96 18.78 -3.79
N GLU A 29 -34.92 18.69 -4.73
CA GLU A 29 -35.83 17.56 -4.89
C GLU A 29 -35.32 16.51 -5.90
N LEU A 30 -34.02 16.51 -6.24
CA LEU A 30 -33.46 15.49 -7.11
C LEU A 30 -33.69 14.09 -6.54
N SER A 31 -34.02 13.14 -7.43
CA SER A 31 -34.27 11.76 -7.04
C SER A 31 -33.07 11.15 -6.31
N ARG A 32 -33.35 10.50 -5.17
CA ARG A 32 -32.36 9.75 -4.39
C ARG A 32 -31.63 8.70 -5.24
N ASP A 33 -32.28 8.16 -6.27
CA ASP A 33 -31.67 7.19 -7.16
C ASP A 33 -30.49 7.78 -7.95
N ILE A 34 -30.57 9.07 -8.35
CA ILE A 34 -29.48 9.75 -9.05
C ILE A 34 -28.27 9.91 -8.12
N ILE A 35 -28.54 10.33 -6.89
CA ILE A 35 -27.51 10.54 -5.87
C ILE A 35 -26.89 9.20 -5.48
N SER A 36 -27.70 8.18 -5.21
CA SER A 36 -27.22 6.84 -4.87
C SER A 36 -26.35 6.25 -5.99
N ASP A 37 -26.76 6.39 -7.25
CA ASP A 37 -26.03 5.87 -8.40
C ASP A 37 -24.63 6.51 -8.52
N LEU A 38 -24.49 7.79 -8.22
CA LEU A 38 -23.21 8.50 -8.31
C LEU A 38 -22.31 8.35 -7.09
N PHE A 39 -22.88 8.37 -5.88
CA PHE A 39 -22.09 8.44 -4.65
C PHE A 39 -21.90 7.07 -4.02
N ILE A 40 -22.85 6.14 -4.16
CA ILE A 40 -22.77 4.78 -3.61
C ILE A 40 -22.26 3.83 -4.69
N ASN A 41 -22.91 3.78 -5.85
CA ASN A 41 -22.50 2.87 -6.94
C ASN A 41 -21.31 3.40 -7.76
N LYS A 42 -20.92 4.67 -7.51
CA LYS A 42 -19.83 5.35 -8.22
C LYS A 42 -19.98 5.28 -9.73
N SER A 43 -21.21 5.40 -10.25
CA SER A 43 -21.49 5.26 -11.68
C SER A 43 -20.68 6.27 -12.50
N CYS A 44 -20.18 5.82 -13.65
CA CYS A 44 -19.46 6.62 -14.64
C CYS A 44 -20.24 6.78 -15.96
N ASN A 45 -21.49 6.30 -16.01
CA ASN A 45 -22.30 6.31 -17.23
C ASN A 45 -22.97 7.69 -17.44
N LEU A 46 -22.22 8.60 -18.07
CA LEU A 46 -22.68 9.95 -18.36
C LEU A 46 -23.98 10.01 -19.17
N HIS A 47 -24.15 9.10 -20.14
CA HIS A 47 -25.35 9.08 -20.98
C HIS A 47 -26.61 8.81 -20.16
N THR A 48 -26.54 7.81 -19.28
CA THR A 48 -27.65 7.44 -18.40
C THR A 48 -27.92 8.53 -17.37
N LEU A 49 -26.86 9.11 -16.80
CA LEU A 49 -26.99 10.23 -15.86
C LEU A 49 -27.70 11.42 -16.51
N ARG A 50 -27.26 11.86 -17.70
CA ARG A 50 -27.84 13.01 -18.39
C ARG A 50 -29.32 12.80 -18.69
N LYS A 51 -29.69 11.62 -19.19
CA LYS A 51 -31.11 11.27 -19.38
C LYS A 51 -31.93 11.37 -18.10
N LYS A 52 -31.41 10.87 -16.96
CA LYS A 52 -32.09 10.97 -15.66
C LYS A 52 -32.21 12.43 -15.22
N LEU A 53 -31.16 13.23 -15.39
CA LEU A 53 -31.15 14.64 -15.05
C LEU A 53 -32.16 15.42 -15.92
N ASP A 54 -32.19 15.22 -17.22
CA ASP A 54 -33.06 15.98 -18.16
C ASP A 54 -34.55 15.90 -17.81
N VAL A 55 -35.00 14.78 -17.21
CA VAL A 55 -36.39 14.59 -16.80
C VAL A 55 -36.65 14.92 -15.32
N SER A 56 -35.61 15.24 -14.55
CA SER A 56 -35.69 15.54 -13.11
C SER A 56 -35.80 17.04 -12.84
N GLN A 57 -36.55 17.42 -11.80
CA GLN A 57 -36.63 18.79 -11.31
C GLN A 57 -36.03 18.85 -9.90
N SER A 58 -35.04 19.73 -9.69
CA SER A 58 -34.45 19.94 -8.36
C SER A 58 -35.22 20.98 -7.53
N ASN A 59 -36.00 21.85 -8.18
CA ASN A 59 -36.65 23.02 -7.57
C ASN A 59 -35.67 24.01 -6.90
N LEU A 60 -34.38 23.92 -7.21
CA LEU A 60 -33.37 24.91 -6.82
C LEU A 60 -33.44 26.15 -7.72
N PRO A 61 -32.89 27.30 -7.28
CA PRO A 61 -32.69 28.47 -8.13
C PRO A 61 -31.95 28.09 -9.42
N GLU A 62 -32.33 28.69 -10.56
CA GLU A 62 -31.86 28.30 -11.90
C GLU A 62 -30.33 28.15 -12.01
N LYS A 63 -29.58 29.13 -11.48
CA LYS A 63 -28.11 29.07 -11.48
C LYS A 63 -27.56 27.92 -10.65
N GLN A 64 -28.17 27.65 -9.49
CA GLN A 64 -27.76 26.59 -8.57
C GLN A 64 -28.12 25.21 -9.13
N ASP A 65 -29.29 25.05 -9.75
CA ASP A 65 -29.68 23.82 -10.45
C ASP A 65 -28.72 23.51 -11.61
N LYS A 66 -28.39 24.51 -12.43
CA LYS A 66 -27.44 24.35 -13.54
C LYS A 66 -26.05 23.95 -13.03
N ALA A 67 -25.55 24.63 -12.00
CA ALA A 67 -24.27 24.31 -11.37
C ALA A 67 -24.29 22.88 -10.78
N LEU A 68 -25.34 22.51 -10.05
CA LEU A 68 -25.49 21.16 -9.49
C LEU A 68 -25.42 20.09 -10.58
N ARG A 69 -26.13 20.28 -11.70
CA ARG A 69 -26.10 19.33 -12.83
C ARG A 69 -24.71 19.20 -13.45
N LEU A 70 -23.97 20.30 -13.60
CA LEU A 70 -22.59 20.27 -14.09
C LEU A 70 -21.67 19.52 -13.11
N LEU A 71 -21.83 19.79 -11.80
CA LEU A 71 -21.09 19.10 -10.75
C LEU A 71 -21.37 17.59 -10.75
N LEU A 72 -22.63 17.16 -10.90
CA LEU A 72 -22.97 15.73 -10.98
C LEU A 72 -22.36 15.06 -12.21
N ASN A 73 -22.30 15.74 -13.37
CA ASN A 73 -21.57 15.26 -14.54
C ASN A 73 -20.06 15.15 -14.27
N ALA A 74 -19.46 16.14 -13.62
CA ALA A 74 -18.06 16.13 -13.23
C ALA A 74 -17.74 14.96 -12.29
N ILE A 75 -18.58 14.71 -11.28
CA ILE A 75 -18.47 13.57 -10.36
C ILE A 75 -18.49 12.25 -11.13
N ALA A 76 -19.51 12.05 -11.97
CA ALA A 76 -19.64 10.82 -12.76
C ALA A 76 -18.41 10.55 -13.63
N LEU A 77 -17.92 11.58 -14.32
CA LEU A 77 -16.74 11.44 -15.17
C LEU A 77 -15.47 11.19 -14.35
N SER A 78 -15.30 11.90 -13.23
CA SER A 78 -14.17 11.71 -12.32
C SER A 78 -14.14 10.35 -11.62
N ASN A 79 -15.29 9.67 -11.49
CA ASN A 79 -15.35 8.33 -10.90
C ASN A 79 -14.56 7.32 -11.74
N LEU A 80 -14.33 7.58 -13.04
CA LEU A 80 -13.42 6.78 -13.87
C LEU A 80 -11.97 6.80 -13.38
N ALA A 81 -11.57 7.80 -12.58
CA ALA A 81 -10.23 7.84 -12.02
C ALA A 81 -10.10 6.99 -10.73
N LEU A 82 -11.19 6.52 -10.12
CA LEU A 82 -11.11 5.77 -8.85
C LEU A 82 -10.41 4.42 -9.04
N ASP A 83 -9.57 4.05 -8.07
CA ASP A 83 -8.82 2.79 -8.01
C ASP A 83 -9.76 1.57 -8.11
N GLU A 84 -10.92 1.66 -7.48
CA GLU A 84 -11.95 0.61 -7.48
C GLU A 84 -12.60 0.36 -8.84
N LYS A 85 -12.47 1.27 -9.81
CA LYS A 85 -13.01 1.07 -11.16
C LYS A 85 -12.15 0.20 -12.04
N TRP A 86 -10.91 -0.02 -11.65
CA TRP A 86 -9.92 -0.76 -12.42
C TRP A 86 -9.35 -1.92 -11.61
N ASP A 87 -10.13 -2.45 -10.65
CA ASP A 87 -9.73 -3.57 -9.80
C ASP A 87 -8.37 -3.35 -9.10
N GLY A 88 -8.05 -2.08 -8.76
CA GLY A 88 -6.78 -1.68 -8.14
C GLY A 88 -5.62 -1.47 -9.10
N GLN A 89 -5.82 -1.67 -10.41
CA GLN A 89 -4.81 -1.41 -11.43
C GLN A 89 -4.63 0.09 -11.67
N GLN A 90 -3.40 0.50 -11.99
CA GLN A 90 -3.08 1.91 -12.17
C GLN A 90 -3.37 2.38 -13.59
N VAL A 91 -4.61 2.81 -13.82
CA VAL A 91 -5.07 3.32 -15.12
C VAL A 91 -5.17 4.85 -15.07
N ARG A 92 -4.46 5.51 -15.99
CA ARG A 92 -4.57 6.97 -16.13
C ARG A 92 -5.78 7.35 -16.97
N MET A 93 -6.52 8.34 -16.47
CA MET A 93 -7.64 8.93 -17.19
C MET A 93 -7.16 9.67 -18.45
N PRO A 94 -7.84 9.53 -19.61
CA PRO A 94 -7.50 10.27 -20.82
C PRO A 94 -7.56 11.79 -20.62
N THR A 95 -6.64 12.51 -21.28
CA THR A 95 -6.52 13.97 -21.16
C THR A 95 -7.80 14.71 -21.54
N GLU A 96 -8.55 14.23 -22.54
CA GLU A 96 -9.81 14.84 -22.96
C GLU A 96 -10.87 14.79 -21.85
N TYR A 97 -10.90 13.70 -21.08
CA TYR A 97 -11.82 13.56 -19.97
C TYR A 97 -11.39 14.43 -18.78
N VAL A 98 -10.08 14.51 -18.51
CA VAL A 98 -9.54 15.44 -17.50
C VAL A 98 -9.93 16.88 -17.82
N ASN A 99 -9.72 17.31 -19.07
CA ASN A 99 -10.09 18.66 -19.52
C ASN A 99 -11.60 18.93 -19.42
N SER A 100 -12.43 17.91 -19.70
CA SER A 100 -13.89 18.03 -19.56
C SER A 100 -14.30 18.23 -18.11
N VAL A 101 -13.69 17.50 -17.16
CA VAL A 101 -13.95 17.70 -15.72
C VAL A 101 -13.52 19.10 -15.29
N ILE A 102 -12.32 19.55 -15.69
CA ILE A 102 -11.83 20.91 -15.36
C ILE A 102 -12.83 21.97 -15.86
N SER A 103 -13.31 21.84 -17.10
CA SER A 103 -14.29 22.77 -17.67
C SER A 103 -15.59 22.79 -16.86
N TYR A 104 -16.14 21.62 -16.51
CA TYR A 104 -17.36 21.56 -15.71
C TYR A 104 -17.19 22.24 -14.35
N LEU A 105 -16.08 21.99 -13.67
CA LEU A 105 -15.84 22.56 -12.34
C LEU A 105 -15.62 24.08 -12.40
N SER A 106 -14.96 24.58 -13.45
CA SER A 106 -14.85 26.02 -13.68
C SER A 106 -16.23 26.67 -13.83
N ASP A 107 -17.10 26.10 -14.66
CA ASP A 107 -18.46 26.60 -14.88
C ASP A 107 -19.32 26.54 -13.60
N VAL A 108 -19.16 25.49 -12.79
CA VAL A 108 -19.85 25.35 -11.49
C VAL A 108 -19.52 26.52 -10.57
N LEU A 109 -18.23 26.84 -10.41
CA LEU A 109 -17.76 27.90 -9.51
C LEU A 109 -18.13 29.29 -10.02
N GLU A 110 -18.21 29.49 -11.34
CA GLU A 110 -18.68 30.75 -11.92
C GLU A 110 -20.19 30.96 -11.72
N LEU A 111 -20.99 29.90 -11.91
CA LEU A 111 -22.46 29.99 -11.87
C LEU A 111 -23.01 30.16 -10.44
N ALA A 112 -22.47 29.41 -9.47
CA ALA A 112 -22.99 29.37 -8.11
C ALA A 112 -21.85 29.19 -7.08
N PRO A 113 -21.00 30.21 -6.87
CA PRO A 113 -19.88 30.12 -5.94
C PRO A 113 -20.37 29.91 -4.50
N ASN A 114 -19.95 28.80 -3.91
CA ASN A 114 -20.17 28.49 -2.49
C ASN A 114 -19.05 27.57 -1.99
N ILE A 115 -18.96 27.41 -0.67
CA ILE A 115 -17.86 26.68 -0.05
C ILE A 115 -17.92 25.17 -0.35
N GLU A 116 -19.11 24.59 -0.39
CA GLU A 116 -19.31 23.17 -0.69
C GLU A 116 -18.84 22.83 -2.11
N TYR A 117 -19.23 23.64 -3.11
CA TYR A 117 -18.81 23.47 -4.49
C TYR A 117 -17.32 23.72 -4.68
N LEU A 118 -16.74 24.69 -3.95
CA LEU A 118 -15.30 24.93 -3.96
C LEU A 118 -14.53 23.71 -3.45
N VAL A 119 -14.91 23.18 -2.29
CA VAL A 119 -14.28 22.00 -1.68
C VAL A 119 -14.44 20.77 -2.57
N ALA A 120 -15.66 20.50 -3.07
CA ALA A 120 -15.91 19.40 -3.98
C ALA A 120 -15.09 19.52 -5.28
N SER A 121 -14.97 20.72 -5.84
CA SER A 121 -14.16 20.96 -7.04
C SER A 121 -12.69 20.68 -6.79
N ILE A 122 -12.13 21.11 -5.65
CA ILE A 122 -10.75 20.82 -5.26
C ILE A 122 -10.52 19.31 -5.14
N GLN A 123 -11.42 18.61 -4.43
CA GLN A 123 -11.33 17.15 -4.26
C GLN A 123 -11.41 16.41 -5.61
N LEU A 124 -12.29 16.84 -6.52
CA LEU A 124 -12.46 16.22 -7.84
C LEU A 124 -11.26 16.49 -8.76
N LEU A 125 -10.70 17.70 -8.75
CA LEU A 125 -9.47 18.02 -9.47
C LEU A 125 -8.29 17.20 -8.93
N PHE A 126 -8.20 17.07 -7.60
CA PHE A 126 -7.19 16.23 -6.97
C PHE A 126 -7.35 14.77 -7.42
N ARG A 127 -8.57 14.22 -7.34
CA ARG A 127 -8.88 12.83 -7.76
C ARG A 127 -8.35 12.49 -9.14
N ILE A 128 -8.62 13.34 -10.13
CA ILE A 128 -8.25 13.10 -11.54
C ILE A 128 -6.79 13.45 -11.86
N GLY A 129 -5.99 13.88 -10.87
CA GLY A 129 -4.59 14.26 -11.06
C GLY A 129 -4.39 15.67 -11.65
N ALA A 130 -5.41 16.53 -11.68
CA ALA A 130 -5.32 17.95 -12.02
C ALA A 130 -4.82 18.76 -10.80
N VAL A 131 -3.65 18.39 -10.30
CA VAL A 131 -3.12 18.86 -9.01
C VAL A 131 -2.83 20.35 -9.03
N GLU A 132 -2.28 20.89 -10.12
CA GLU A 132 -2.03 22.34 -10.25
C GLU A 132 -3.31 23.15 -10.07
N GLN A 133 -4.40 22.72 -10.69
CA GLN A 133 -5.69 23.39 -10.62
C GLN A 133 -6.29 23.27 -9.21
N ALA A 134 -6.16 22.10 -8.57
CA ALA A 134 -6.59 21.91 -7.18
C ALA A 134 -5.85 22.83 -6.22
N ILE A 135 -4.50 22.86 -6.29
CA ILE A 135 -3.67 23.71 -5.44
C ILE A 135 -3.92 25.19 -5.73
N GLY A 136 -4.04 25.58 -7.00
CA GLY A 136 -4.37 26.95 -7.37
C GLY A 136 -5.72 27.43 -6.83
N LEU A 137 -6.75 26.56 -6.78
CA LEU A 137 -8.01 26.89 -6.11
C LEU A 137 -7.84 27.06 -4.60
N ILE A 138 -7.01 26.24 -3.96
CA ILE A 138 -6.74 26.35 -2.52
C ILE A 138 -6.03 27.68 -2.22
N GLU A 139 -4.94 27.97 -2.92
CA GLU A 139 -4.12 29.19 -2.72
C GLU A 139 -4.94 30.46 -2.89
N ASN A 140 -5.82 30.51 -3.89
CA ASN A 140 -6.67 31.67 -4.16
C ASN A 140 -7.82 31.84 -3.15
N ASN A 141 -8.09 30.86 -2.28
CA ASN A 141 -9.23 30.85 -1.37
C ASN A 141 -8.84 30.45 0.07
N LEU A 142 -7.58 30.62 0.48
CA LEU A 142 -7.05 30.15 1.77
C LEU A 142 -7.87 30.63 2.98
N ASP A 143 -8.29 31.90 2.98
CA ASP A 143 -9.05 32.48 4.10
C ASP A 143 -10.38 31.76 4.33
N THR A 144 -11.05 31.35 3.25
CA THR A 144 -12.32 30.63 3.30
C THR A 144 -12.12 29.14 3.66
N LEU A 145 -10.96 28.57 3.30
CA LEU A 145 -10.68 27.14 3.44
C LEU A 145 -9.91 26.78 4.73
N GLN A 146 -9.58 27.77 5.56
CA GLN A 146 -8.66 27.60 6.70
C GLN A 146 -9.13 26.61 7.78
N ASP A 147 -10.43 26.31 7.83
CA ASP A 147 -11.04 25.39 8.79
C ASP A 147 -11.60 24.11 8.13
N VAL A 148 -11.26 23.85 6.86
CA VAL A 148 -11.74 22.68 6.12
C VAL A 148 -10.71 21.54 6.20
N PRO A 149 -10.98 20.45 6.95
CA PRO A 149 -9.98 19.41 7.22
C PRO A 149 -9.42 18.73 5.97
N VAL A 150 -10.28 18.41 5.00
CA VAL A 150 -9.87 17.69 3.78
C VAL A 150 -8.87 18.49 2.94
N ILE A 151 -8.95 19.82 2.97
CA ILE A 151 -8.02 20.70 2.26
C ILE A 151 -6.62 20.60 2.86
N PHE A 152 -6.52 20.61 4.19
CA PHE A 152 -5.25 20.41 4.90
C PHE A 152 -4.65 19.03 4.63
N LYS A 153 -5.49 17.99 4.58
CA LYS A 153 -5.06 16.63 4.25
C LYS A 153 -4.52 16.51 2.83
N ILE A 154 -5.19 17.12 1.85
CA ILE A 154 -4.73 17.18 0.44
C ILE A 154 -3.40 17.93 0.34
N LEU A 155 -3.28 19.11 0.98
CA LEU A 155 -2.04 19.88 0.99
C LEU A 155 -0.90 19.09 1.62
N LEU A 156 -1.13 18.48 2.79
CA LEU A 156 -0.10 17.71 3.50
C LEU A 156 0.38 16.51 2.68
N LEU A 157 -0.55 15.76 2.08
CA LEU A 157 -0.21 14.64 1.20
C LEU A 157 0.61 15.11 -0.02
N THR A 158 0.21 16.23 -0.62
CA THR A 158 0.92 16.83 -1.76
C THR A 158 2.36 17.16 -1.37
N CYS A 159 2.57 17.82 -0.23
CA CYS A 159 3.91 18.16 0.25
C CYS A 159 4.76 16.91 0.54
N ILE A 160 4.16 15.87 1.15
CA ILE A 160 4.88 14.63 1.46
C ILE A 160 5.35 13.92 0.17
N LEU A 161 4.49 13.83 -0.84
CA LEU A 161 4.80 13.17 -2.12
C LEU A 161 5.82 13.97 -2.95
N GLU A 162 5.77 15.30 -2.89
CA GLU A 162 6.77 16.18 -3.52
C GLU A 162 8.03 16.38 -2.66
N GLU A 163 8.13 15.68 -1.52
CA GLU A 163 9.22 15.78 -0.54
C GLU A 163 9.48 17.18 0.05
N ASP A 164 8.48 18.08 0.01
CA ASP A 164 8.52 19.38 0.67
C ASP A 164 8.18 19.27 2.17
N TYR A 165 9.10 18.67 2.92
CA TYR A 165 8.94 18.45 4.35
C TYR A 165 9.00 19.73 5.19
N GLU A 166 9.58 20.81 4.66
CA GLU A 166 9.61 22.12 5.32
C GLU A 166 8.21 22.72 5.38
N TYR A 167 7.50 22.78 4.23
CA TYR A 167 6.13 23.26 4.21
C TYR A 167 5.16 22.28 4.87
N ALA A 168 5.35 20.96 4.67
CA ALA A 168 4.56 19.94 5.35
C ALA A 168 4.60 20.13 6.88
N PHE A 169 5.75 20.49 7.45
CA PHE A 169 5.88 20.70 8.89
C PHE A 169 5.10 21.93 9.38
N LEU A 170 5.01 23.00 8.59
CA LEU A 170 4.16 24.16 8.90
C LEU A 170 2.68 23.76 8.94
N LEU A 171 2.23 22.95 7.98
CA LEU A 171 0.86 22.39 7.98
C LEU A 171 0.62 21.52 9.22
N VAL A 172 1.54 20.61 9.54
CA VAL A 172 1.43 19.75 10.73
C VAL A 172 1.36 20.57 12.02
N LYS A 173 2.11 21.67 12.16
CA LYS A 173 1.98 22.56 13.33
C LYS A 173 0.58 23.17 13.44
N LYS A 174 0.00 23.61 12.32
CA LYS A 174 -1.37 24.15 12.30
C LYS A 174 -2.41 23.06 12.61
N MET A 175 -2.26 21.88 12.04
CA MET A 175 -3.15 20.74 12.26
C MET A 175 -3.07 20.17 13.68
N THR A 176 -1.89 20.19 14.32
CA THR A 176 -1.76 19.75 15.72
C THR A 176 -2.26 20.80 16.72
N ALA A 177 -2.20 22.10 16.36
CA ALA A 177 -2.84 23.16 17.14
C ALA A 177 -4.39 23.12 17.05
N ASN A 178 -4.95 22.58 15.97
CA ASN A 178 -6.38 22.34 15.79
C ASN A 178 -6.63 20.90 15.32
N SER A 179 -6.74 19.97 16.27
CA SER A 179 -6.85 18.53 16.00
C SER A 179 -8.07 18.13 15.15
N TYR A 180 -9.09 18.99 15.05
CA TYR A 180 -10.21 18.81 14.11
C TYR A 180 -9.76 18.69 12.65
N LEU A 181 -8.65 19.35 12.28
CA LEU A 181 -8.08 19.27 10.92
C LEU A 181 -7.47 17.89 10.63
N ILE A 182 -7.08 17.14 11.66
CA ILE A 182 -6.57 15.76 11.56
C ILE A 182 -7.76 14.78 11.62
N GLY A 183 -8.56 14.88 12.69
CA GLY A 183 -9.58 13.89 13.04
C GLY A 183 -8.97 12.53 13.42
N GLU A 184 -9.74 11.46 13.21
CA GLU A 184 -9.33 10.08 13.49
C GLU A 184 -8.89 9.33 12.20
N ASP A 185 -8.58 10.07 11.13
CA ASP A 185 -8.19 9.51 9.84
C ASP A 185 -6.80 8.84 9.95
N PRO A 186 -6.68 7.52 9.74
CA PRO A 186 -5.41 6.81 9.91
C PRO A 186 -4.29 7.31 8.99
N LEU A 187 -4.62 7.73 7.75
CA LEU A 187 -3.62 8.26 6.83
C LEU A 187 -3.17 9.66 7.28
N ALA A 188 -4.08 10.51 7.75
CA ALA A 188 -3.72 11.83 8.28
C ALA A 188 -2.81 11.70 9.51
N LEU A 189 -3.10 10.77 10.42
CA LEU A 189 -2.23 10.47 11.56
C LEU A 189 -0.86 9.97 11.10
N LEU A 190 -0.81 9.07 10.11
CA LEU A 190 0.43 8.57 9.52
C LEU A 190 1.27 9.68 8.88
N MET A 191 0.62 10.58 8.12
CA MET A 191 1.24 11.74 7.51
C MET A 191 1.85 12.66 8.57
N VAL A 192 1.10 12.96 9.65
CA VAL A 192 1.57 13.80 10.75
C VAL A 192 2.82 13.21 11.41
N VAL A 193 2.78 11.94 11.85
CA VAL A 193 3.93 11.34 12.54
C VAL A 193 5.15 11.19 11.62
N SER A 194 4.93 10.85 10.34
CA SER A 194 6.01 10.73 9.35
C SER A 194 6.66 12.08 9.07
N THR A 195 5.87 13.15 8.97
CA THR A 195 6.40 14.51 8.77
C THR A 195 7.18 15.00 9.99
N ILE A 196 6.71 14.70 11.21
CA ILE A 196 7.48 15.00 12.45
C ILE A 196 8.83 14.27 12.40
N PHE A 197 8.83 12.97 12.06
CA PHE A 197 10.05 12.18 11.94
C PHE A 197 11.01 12.75 10.88
N LYS A 198 10.50 13.05 9.68
CA LYS A 198 11.31 13.63 8.59
C LYS A 198 11.90 15.01 8.90
N ASN A 199 11.34 15.72 9.86
CA ASN A 199 11.87 16.97 10.39
C ASN A 199 12.74 16.79 11.65
N GLY A 200 13.21 15.58 11.93
CA GLY A 200 14.15 15.25 13.00
C GLY A 200 13.51 14.95 14.36
N GLY A 201 12.18 14.89 14.43
CA GLY A 201 11.46 14.45 15.63
C GLY A 201 11.41 12.93 15.76
N TYR A 202 10.98 12.45 16.93
CA TYR A 202 10.74 11.03 17.20
C TYR A 202 9.40 10.91 17.93
N PRO A 203 8.27 10.93 17.19
CA PRO A 203 6.95 10.82 17.82
C PRO A 203 6.83 9.46 18.52
N ASP A 204 6.09 9.44 19.63
CA ASP A 204 5.89 8.28 20.51
C ASP A 204 4.41 7.82 20.58
N SER A 205 3.54 8.44 19.78
CA SER A 205 2.10 8.21 19.72
C SER A 205 1.66 7.94 18.28
N TYR A 206 0.63 7.09 18.11
CA TYR A 206 0.19 6.46 16.85
C TYR A 206 1.21 5.49 16.23
N ILE A 207 2.43 5.97 15.96
CA ILE A 207 3.62 5.13 15.71
C ILE A 207 4.76 5.70 16.54
N ASP A 208 5.44 4.82 17.27
CA ASP A 208 6.56 5.16 18.13
C ASP A 208 7.90 4.97 17.39
N PHE A 209 8.57 6.09 17.13
CA PHE A 209 9.89 6.16 16.48
C PHE A 209 11.05 6.18 17.48
N SER A 210 10.81 6.28 18.79
CA SER A 210 11.86 6.33 19.81
C SER A 210 12.76 5.07 19.81
N SER A 211 12.22 3.95 19.33
CA SER A 211 12.96 2.69 19.11
C SER A 211 14.16 2.84 18.17
N LEU A 212 14.16 3.82 17.26
CA LEU A 212 15.27 4.05 16.32
C LEU A 212 16.53 4.60 16.99
N ILE A 213 16.37 5.25 18.15
CA ILE A 213 17.47 5.84 18.95
C ILE A 213 17.73 5.06 20.24
N SER A 214 16.77 4.24 20.68
CA SER A 214 16.91 3.31 21.81
C SER A 214 17.99 2.25 21.54
N LYS A 215 18.75 1.90 22.58
CA LYS A 215 19.81 0.86 22.52
C LYS A 215 19.55 -0.34 23.43
N THR A 216 18.44 -0.33 24.15
CA THR A 216 18.25 -1.18 25.33
C THR A 216 17.28 -2.34 25.11
N GLU A 217 16.71 -2.46 23.92
CA GLU A 217 15.62 -3.39 23.66
C GLU A 217 16.10 -4.62 22.90
N ASP A 218 15.62 -5.77 23.33
CA ASP A 218 15.85 -7.06 22.68
C ASP A 218 14.51 -7.73 22.42
N ILE A 219 14.49 -8.61 21.43
CA ILE A 219 13.29 -9.32 21.00
C ILE A 219 13.29 -10.70 21.64
N ASN A 220 12.20 -11.06 22.30
CA ASN A 220 12.02 -12.41 22.84
C ASN A 220 11.59 -13.35 21.71
N TYR A 221 12.30 -14.48 21.53
CA TYR A 221 11.96 -15.53 20.55
C TYR A 221 11.59 -16.87 21.20
N ASP A 222 11.39 -16.95 22.52
CA ASP A 222 11.14 -18.20 23.26
C ASP A 222 9.86 -18.91 22.81
N HIS A 223 8.95 -18.17 22.19
CA HIS A 223 7.68 -18.67 21.65
C HIS A 223 7.79 -19.24 20.23
N TYR A 224 8.96 -19.13 19.58
CA TYR A 224 9.18 -19.66 18.24
C TYR A 224 9.40 -21.17 18.29
N GLN A 225 8.66 -21.91 17.46
CA GLN A 225 8.76 -23.36 17.38
C GLN A 225 9.16 -23.79 15.98
N TRP A 226 10.20 -24.63 15.88
CA TRP A 226 10.56 -25.31 14.65
C TRP A 226 9.71 -26.56 14.47
N LEU A 227 8.89 -26.58 13.41
CA LEU A 227 8.03 -27.72 13.08
C LEU A 227 8.66 -28.62 12.02
N LEU A 228 9.41 -28.00 11.10
CA LEU A 228 10.13 -28.70 10.04
C LEU A 228 11.46 -27.99 9.80
N LYS A 229 12.56 -28.74 9.86
CA LYS A 229 13.90 -28.23 9.56
C LYS A 229 14.27 -28.54 8.11
N ARG A 230 15.15 -27.72 7.54
CA ARG A 230 15.75 -27.98 6.22
C ARG A 230 16.53 -29.29 6.27
N GLU A 231 16.44 -30.08 5.19
CA GLU A 231 17.22 -31.31 5.05
C GLU A 231 18.63 -31.01 4.54
N LEU A 232 18.74 -30.08 3.59
CA LEU A 232 20.00 -29.68 2.99
C LEU A 232 20.44 -28.32 3.53
N ASP A 233 21.63 -28.25 4.12
CA ASP A 233 22.24 -26.96 4.48
C ASP A 233 23.07 -26.42 3.30
N ASN A 234 22.42 -25.66 2.44
CA ASN A 234 23.01 -25.01 1.27
C ASN A 234 22.98 -23.47 1.41
N ASP A 235 23.61 -22.78 0.47
CA ASP A 235 23.72 -21.32 0.39
C ASP A 235 22.71 -20.69 -0.60
N LYS A 236 21.74 -21.46 -1.10
CA LYS A 236 20.67 -20.90 -1.96
C LYS A 236 19.90 -19.81 -1.19
N PRO A 237 19.47 -18.73 -1.85
CA PRO A 237 18.56 -17.77 -1.24
C PRO A 237 17.30 -18.49 -0.74
N THR A 238 16.83 -18.12 0.44
CA THR A 238 15.64 -18.69 1.06
C THR A 238 14.51 -17.68 1.00
N VAL A 239 13.40 -18.04 0.36
CA VAL A 239 12.19 -17.23 0.35
C VAL A 239 11.46 -17.43 1.68
N LEU A 240 11.37 -16.37 2.47
CA LEU A 240 10.64 -16.33 3.73
C LEU A 240 9.20 -15.88 3.45
N ILE A 241 8.25 -16.76 3.78
CA ILE A 241 6.82 -16.53 3.63
C ILE A 241 6.19 -16.63 5.01
N ALA A 242 5.62 -15.54 5.50
CA ALA A 242 4.91 -15.52 6.78
C ALA A 242 3.41 -15.28 6.58
N CYS A 243 2.57 -16.07 7.24
CA CYS A 243 1.12 -16.01 7.06
C CYS A 243 0.38 -16.68 8.22
N ASP A 244 -0.91 -16.38 8.38
CA ASP A 244 -1.80 -17.20 9.20
C ASP A 244 -2.28 -18.42 8.41
N VAL A 245 -3.01 -19.33 9.08
CA VAL A 245 -3.56 -20.54 8.45
C VAL A 245 -4.44 -20.20 7.23
N LYS A 246 -5.26 -19.14 7.33
CA LYS A 246 -6.14 -18.75 6.21
C LYS A 246 -5.31 -18.31 5.00
N TYR A 247 -4.35 -17.42 5.19
CA TYR A 247 -3.47 -16.94 4.12
C TYR A 247 -2.56 -18.04 3.58
N TYR A 248 -2.21 -19.04 4.40
CA TYR A 248 -1.47 -20.20 3.90
C TYR A 248 -2.24 -20.90 2.78
N HIS A 249 -3.49 -21.30 3.07
CA HIS A 249 -4.34 -22.02 2.12
C HIS A 249 -4.79 -21.14 0.96
N GLN A 250 -4.99 -19.84 1.20
CA GLN A 250 -5.42 -18.92 0.16
C GLN A 250 -4.27 -18.45 -0.73
N HIS A 251 -3.02 -18.39 -0.25
CA HIS A 251 -1.95 -17.69 -0.95
C HIS A 251 -0.60 -18.41 -0.89
N ALA A 252 -0.06 -18.69 0.31
CA ALA A 252 1.31 -19.20 0.45
C ALA A 252 1.52 -20.54 -0.28
N ALA A 253 0.52 -21.43 -0.28
CA ALA A 253 0.58 -22.68 -1.03
C ALA A 253 0.80 -22.46 -2.54
N TYR A 254 0.15 -21.45 -3.11
CA TYR A 254 0.29 -21.09 -4.53
C TYR A 254 1.62 -20.40 -4.83
N LEU A 255 2.14 -19.62 -3.87
CA LEU A 255 3.49 -19.08 -3.97
C LEU A 255 4.53 -20.21 -4.03
N ILE A 256 4.40 -21.27 -3.22
CA ILE A 256 5.25 -22.48 -3.32
C ILE A 256 5.17 -23.09 -4.73
N TYR A 257 3.96 -23.26 -5.27
CA TYR A 257 3.79 -23.79 -6.63
C TYR A 257 4.45 -22.90 -7.70
N SER A 258 4.31 -21.58 -7.58
CA SER A 258 4.92 -20.63 -8.51
C SER A 258 6.44 -20.62 -8.43
N LEU A 259 7.00 -20.76 -7.23
CA LEU A 259 8.44 -20.93 -7.00
C LEU A 259 8.94 -22.22 -7.62
N TYR A 260 8.18 -23.32 -7.48
CA TYR A 260 8.52 -24.58 -8.12
C TYR A 260 8.49 -24.49 -9.65
N GLU A 261 7.43 -23.88 -10.21
CA GLU A 261 7.24 -23.70 -11.65
C GLU A 261 8.41 -22.94 -12.31
N THR A 262 8.93 -21.91 -11.63
CA THR A 262 9.85 -20.95 -12.24
C THR A 262 11.28 -21.03 -11.71
N ASN A 263 11.47 -21.53 -10.49
CA ASN A 263 12.72 -21.37 -9.73
C ASN A 263 13.07 -22.56 -8.81
N ARG A 264 12.54 -23.78 -9.04
CA ARG A 264 12.72 -24.94 -8.14
C ARG A 264 14.17 -25.24 -7.72
N GLU A 265 15.14 -25.05 -8.60
CA GLU A 265 16.55 -25.32 -8.29
C GLU A 265 17.28 -24.16 -7.63
N LYS A 266 16.66 -22.97 -7.56
CA LYS A 266 17.33 -21.71 -7.22
C LYS A 266 17.06 -21.25 -5.80
N PHE A 267 15.98 -21.71 -5.18
CA PHE A 267 15.56 -21.26 -3.87
C PHE A 267 15.42 -22.39 -2.86
N ASN A 268 15.59 -22.05 -1.59
CA ASN A 268 14.90 -22.75 -0.52
C ASN A 268 13.61 -22.00 -0.15
N VAL A 269 12.70 -22.64 0.57
CA VAL A 269 11.51 -21.99 1.15
C VAL A 269 11.49 -22.14 2.66
N HIS A 270 11.22 -21.05 3.36
CA HIS A 270 10.90 -21.07 4.79
C HIS A 270 9.52 -20.47 5.03
N LEU A 271 8.65 -21.25 5.67
CA LEU A 271 7.34 -20.83 6.12
C LEU A 271 7.41 -20.43 7.59
N HIS A 272 6.84 -19.28 7.92
CA HIS A 272 6.58 -18.88 9.30
C HIS A 272 5.07 -18.73 9.49
N VAL A 273 4.43 -19.75 10.06
CA VAL A 273 2.96 -19.80 10.13
C VAL A 273 2.47 -19.45 11.52
N TYR A 274 1.66 -18.39 11.62
CA TYR A 274 1.05 -17.94 12.86
C TYR A 274 -0.14 -18.84 13.22
N ASN A 275 -0.24 -19.22 14.51
CA ASN A 275 -1.38 -19.99 15.03
C ASN A 275 -1.68 -21.24 14.20
N ILE A 276 -0.63 -21.95 13.75
CA ILE A 276 -0.74 -23.10 12.86
C ILE A 276 -1.56 -24.24 13.50
N ASP A 277 -2.38 -24.90 12.68
CA ASP A 277 -3.11 -26.11 13.05
C ASP A 277 -2.43 -27.39 12.50
N ASP A 278 -2.83 -28.55 13.04
CA ASP A 278 -2.25 -29.84 12.65
C ASP A 278 -2.43 -30.14 11.15
N ALA A 279 -3.57 -29.74 10.57
CA ALA A 279 -3.88 -29.97 9.16
C ALA A 279 -2.92 -29.19 8.24
N THR A 280 -2.65 -27.93 8.56
CA THR A 280 -1.72 -27.08 7.84
C THR A 280 -0.29 -27.56 8.03
N ALA A 281 0.09 -27.99 9.25
CA ALA A 281 1.40 -28.56 9.49
C ALA A 281 1.64 -29.84 8.66
N GLU A 282 0.63 -30.69 8.50
CA GLU A 282 0.73 -31.91 7.68
C GLU A 282 0.77 -31.62 6.18
N ASP A 283 0.01 -30.63 5.70
CA ASP A 283 0.09 -30.19 4.30
C ASP A 283 1.49 -29.62 3.97
N ILE A 284 2.12 -28.88 4.89
CA ILE A 284 3.49 -28.40 4.74
C ILE A 284 4.48 -29.56 4.63
N LYS A 285 4.36 -30.59 5.46
CA LYS A 285 5.21 -31.80 5.35
C LYS A 285 4.99 -32.53 4.03
N THR A 286 3.74 -32.60 3.57
CA THR A 286 3.40 -33.19 2.27
C THR A 286 4.08 -32.42 1.14
N LYS A 287 4.02 -31.08 1.15
CA LYS A 287 4.71 -30.24 0.15
C LYS A 287 6.22 -30.33 0.23
N HIS A 288 6.78 -30.46 1.43
CA HIS A 288 8.21 -30.71 1.62
C HIS A 288 8.65 -32.00 0.92
N ALA A 289 7.88 -33.08 1.08
CA ALA A 289 8.15 -34.34 0.38
C ALA A 289 7.88 -34.26 -1.13
N GLN A 290 6.87 -33.49 -1.55
CA GLN A 290 6.47 -33.34 -2.95
C GLN A 290 7.46 -32.48 -3.77
N PHE A 291 8.11 -31.50 -3.14
CA PHE A 291 9.00 -30.53 -3.79
C PHE A 291 10.39 -30.49 -3.11
N PRO A 292 11.15 -31.59 -3.12
CA PRO A 292 12.43 -31.67 -2.42
C PRO A 292 13.46 -30.62 -2.88
N GLU A 293 13.36 -30.15 -4.13
CA GLU A 293 14.25 -29.13 -4.70
C GLU A 293 14.16 -27.78 -3.98
N LEU A 294 12.98 -27.48 -3.41
CA LEU A 294 12.70 -26.26 -2.63
C LEU A 294 13.13 -26.35 -1.16
N ASN A 295 13.53 -27.54 -0.67
CA ASN A 295 14.08 -27.74 0.68
C ASN A 295 13.28 -26.99 1.76
N ILE A 296 11.98 -27.28 1.81
CA ILE A 296 10.99 -26.51 2.57
C ILE A 296 11.25 -26.67 4.08
N SER A 297 11.13 -25.59 4.83
CA SER A 297 11.21 -25.60 6.28
C SER A 297 10.11 -24.75 6.89
N CYS A 298 9.79 -24.97 8.16
CA CYS A 298 8.68 -24.31 8.84
C CYS A 298 9.00 -23.99 10.30
N THR A 299 8.78 -22.73 10.66
CA THR A 299 8.59 -22.29 12.05
C THR A 299 7.16 -21.84 12.27
N SER A 300 6.78 -21.72 13.54
CA SER A 300 5.49 -21.18 13.95
C SER A 300 5.64 -20.35 15.22
N GLU A 301 4.69 -19.45 15.43
CA GLU A 301 4.51 -18.73 16.68
C GLU A 301 3.02 -18.60 17.01
N PHE A 302 2.69 -18.55 18.31
CA PHE A 302 1.33 -18.26 18.77
C PHE A 302 1.16 -16.77 19.01
N ILE A 303 0.08 -16.20 18.48
CA ILE A 303 -0.33 -14.81 18.66
C ILE A 303 -1.76 -14.82 19.21
N ALA A 304 -1.92 -14.26 20.41
CA ALA A 304 -3.23 -14.09 21.03
C ALA A 304 -4.14 -13.18 20.20
N ASP A 305 -5.45 -13.26 20.44
CA ASP A 305 -6.41 -12.36 19.81
C ASP A 305 -6.22 -10.93 20.33
N VAL A 306 -5.72 -10.06 19.45
CA VAL A 306 -5.38 -8.67 19.72
C VAL A 306 -5.92 -7.77 18.63
N MET A 307 -6.18 -6.51 18.96
CA MET A 307 -6.59 -5.51 17.97
C MET A 307 -5.51 -5.35 16.89
N GLY A 308 -5.92 -5.28 15.62
CA GLY A 308 -4.98 -5.14 14.50
C GLY A 308 -4.19 -6.43 14.21
N LEU A 309 -4.77 -7.61 14.45
CA LEU A 309 -4.13 -8.91 14.24
C LEU A 309 -3.54 -9.08 12.82
N ASN A 310 -4.18 -8.52 11.79
CA ASN A 310 -3.66 -8.47 10.44
C ASN A 310 -2.33 -7.68 10.33
N VAL A 311 -2.18 -6.59 11.08
CA VAL A 311 -0.92 -5.83 11.17
C VAL A 311 0.15 -6.65 11.87
N HIS A 312 -0.20 -7.38 12.94
CA HIS A 312 0.72 -8.31 13.59
C HIS A 312 1.26 -9.33 12.59
N TYR A 313 0.39 -9.98 11.81
CA TYR A 313 0.81 -10.98 10.82
C TYR A 313 1.70 -10.39 9.72
N ALA A 314 1.33 -9.22 9.18
CA ALA A 314 2.12 -8.55 8.14
C ALA A 314 3.49 -8.08 8.65
N CYS A 315 3.57 -7.54 9.86
CA CYS A 315 4.80 -6.92 10.36
C CYS A 315 5.78 -7.93 10.97
N ARG A 316 5.28 -8.97 11.68
CA ARG A 316 6.14 -9.96 12.37
C ARG A 316 6.99 -10.79 11.42
N ARG A 317 6.72 -10.79 10.12
CA ARG A 317 7.61 -11.39 9.11
C ARG A 317 9.04 -10.85 9.17
N PHE A 318 9.23 -9.57 9.52
CA PHE A 318 10.57 -8.98 9.68
C PHE A 318 11.19 -9.32 11.03
N VAL A 319 10.37 -9.59 12.06
CA VAL A 319 10.83 -10.15 13.34
C VAL A 319 11.35 -11.57 13.12
N ALA A 320 10.58 -12.40 12.39
CA ALA A 320 11.02 -13.73 11.95
C ALA A 320 12.25 -13.67 11.05
N ALA A 321 12.34 -12.71 10.13
CA ALA A 321 13.54 -12.52 9.29
C ALA A 321 14.78 -12.25 10.13
N ASN A 322 14.70 -11.41 11.18
CA ASN A 322 15.81 -11.16 12.08
C ASN A 322 16.22 -12.41 12.88
N TYR A 323 15.27 -13.24 13.30
CA TYR A 323 15.54 -14.52 13.95
C TYR A 323 16.23 -15.53 13.02
N LEU A 324 15.77 -15.62 11.76
CA LEU A 324 16.18 -16.64 10.80
C LEU A 324 17.50 -16.32 10.09
N LEU A 325 17.80 -15.04 9.85
CA LEU A 325 19.01 -14.61 9.12
C LEU A 325 20.33 -15.11 9.73
N PRO A 326 20.51 -15.25 11.06
CA PRO A 326 21.70 -15.92 11.64
C PRO A 326 21.68 -17.44 11.59
N ILE A 327 20.53 -18.06 11.40
CA ILE A 327 20.36 -19.52 11.38
C ILE A 327 20.54 -20.07 9.95
N ILE A 328 20.10 -19.31 8.95
CA ILE A 328 20.14 -19.70 7.54
C ILE A 328 21.46 -19.26 6.92
N LYS A 329 22.13 -20.20 6.23
CA LYS A 329 23.44 -19.99 5.61
C LYS A 329 23.41 -19.06 4.40
N GLY A 330 22.37 -19.16 3.58
CA GLY A 330 22.17 -18.32 2.39
C GLY A 330 21.39 -17.03 2.68
N PRO A 331 21.23 -16.16 1.66
CA PRO A 331 20.40 -14.96 1.76
C PRO A 331 18.95 -15.25 2.14
N LEU A 332 18.26 -14.28 2.75
CA LEU A 332 16.81 -14.28 2.94
C LEU A 332 16.13 -13.32 1.97
N ILE A 333 15.02 -13.75 1.40
CA ILE A 333 14.11 -12.93 0.59
C ILE A 333 12.76 -12.92 1.29
N VAL A 334 12.42 -11.80 1.92
CA VAL A 334 11.11 -11.61 2.54
C VAL A 334 10.13 -11.15 1.48
N VAL A 335 9.02 -11.87 1.33
CA VAL A 335 7.96 -11.55 0.36
C VAL A 335 6.58 -11.63 1.01
N ASP A 336 5.60 -10.95 0.43
CA ASP A 336 4.20 -11.17 0.81
C ASP A 336 3.74 -12.58 0.43
N ALA A 337 2.91 -13.19 1.27
CA ALA A 337 2.38 -14.53 1.01
C ALA A 337 1.49 -14.59 -0.24
N ASP A 338 0.92 -13.44 -0.63
CA ASP A 338 0.06 -13.27 -1.79
C ASP A 338 0.81 -12.81 -3.05
N CYS A 339 2.14 -12.94 -3.08
CA CYS A 339 2.89 -12.84 -4.33
C CYS A 339 2.88 -14.17 -5.12
N LEU A 340 3.08 -14.10 -6.44
CA LEU A 340 3.28 -15.23 -7.33
C LEU A 340 4.50 -14.98 -8.21
N MET A 341 5.44 -15.92 -8.23
CA MET A 341 6.63 -15.85 -9.06
C MET A 341 6.29 -16.17 -10.52
N ARG A 342 6.78 -15.32 -11.44
CA ARG A 342 6.49 -15.40 -12.88
C ARG A 342 7.72 -15.63 -13.72
N ASN A 343 8.85 -15.07 -13.33
CA ASN A 343 10.07 -15.16 -14.09
C ASN A 343 11.25 -15.67 -13.26
N ASP A 344 12.33 -15.98 -13.97
CA ASP A 344 13.54 -16.55 -13.41
C ASP A 344 14.30 -15.57 -12.49
N TRP A 345 14.77 -16.07 -11.34
CA TRP A 345 15.54 -15.31 -10.35
C TRP A 345 16.76 -14.60 -10.95
N GLN A 346 17.36 -15.13 -12.02
CA GLN A 346 18.51 -14.52 -12.66
C GLN A 346 18.27 -13.05 -13.03
N PHE A 347 17.03 -12.68 -13.40
CA PHE A 347 16.71 -11.30 -13.77
C PHE A 347 16.76 -10.32 -12.60
N VAL A 348 16.59 -10.83 -11.37
CA VAL A 348 16.70 -10.09 -10.12
C VAL A 348 18.12 -10.18 -9.56
N GLY A 349 18.68 -11.39 -9.49
CA GLY A 349 20.01 -11.65 -8.93
C GLY A 349 21.12 -10.80 -9.56
N HIS A 350 21.10 -10.61 -10.89
CA HIS A 350 22.06 -9.73 -11.56
C HIS A 350 21.92 -8.25 -11.15
N ARG A 351 20.71 -7.79 -10.81
CA ARG A 351 20.46 -6.40 -10.36
C ARG A 351 20.86 -6.19 -8.90
N ILE A 352 20.73 -7.23 -8.08
CA ILE A 352 21.21 -7.22 -6.69
C ILE A 352 22.74 -7.20 -6.67
N GLY A 353 23.38 -7.99 -7.53
CA GLY A 353 24.83 -8.10 -7.59
C GLY A 353 25.40 -8.57 -6.26
N ASN A 354 26.39 -7.85 -5.73
CA ASN A 354 27.04 -8.15 -4.45
C ASN A 354 26.49 -7.31 -3.29
N ALA A 355 25.32 -6.67 -3.46
CA ALA A 355 24.75 -5.84 -2.40
C ALA A 355 24.33 -6.70 -1.20
N ASP A 356 24.62 -6.21 0.01
CA ASP A 356 24.22 -6.92 1.22
C ASP A 356 22.71 -6.80 1.50
N ILE A 357 22.11 -5.71 1.02
CA ILE A 357 20.69 -5.41 1.14
C ILE A 357 20.17 -5.02 -0.25
N ALA A 358 19.01 -5.54 -0.64
CA ALA A 358 18.24 -4.96 -1.73
C ALA A 358 16.80 -4.67 -1.29
N LEU A 359 16.33 -3.47 -1.63
CA LEU A 359 15.00 -2.98 -1.31
C LEU A 359 14.29 -2.54 -2.58
N THR A 360 12.97 -2.61 -2.56
CA THR A 360 12.13 -1.99 -3.57
C THR A 360 12.31 -0.47 -3.61
N LYS A 361 12.11 0.13 -4.79
CA LYS A 361 11.98 1.57 -5.00
C LYS A 361 10.75 1.87 -5.82
N SER A 362 10.11 2.98 -5.48
CA SER A 362 9.08 3.63 -6.28
C SER A 362 9.35 5.13 -6.19
N ASP A 363 9.56 5.77 -7.34
CA ASP A 363 10.01 7.18 -7.38
C ASP A 363 8.92 8.16 -6.94
N SER A 364 7.65 7.74 -6.94
CA SER A 364 6.47 8.53 -6.55
C SER A 364 5.82 8.08 -5.24
N ALA A 365 6.51 7.27 -4.45
CA ALA A 365 6.00 6.74 -3.20
C ALA A 365 6.18 7.75 -2.04
N PRO A 366 5.20 7.86 -1.12
CA PRO A 366 5.36 8.65 0.09
C PRO A 366 6.44 8.06 1.01
N PHE A 367 6.85 8.80 2.04
CA PHE A 367 7.92 8.36 2.94
C PHE A 367 7.76 6.94 3.46
N TRP A 368 6.56 6.58 3.95
CA TRP A 368 6.31 5.27 4.54
C TRP A 368 6.39 4.12 3.52
N GLU A 369 6.52 4.39 2.24
CA GLU A 369 6.68 3.40 1.17
C GLU A 369 8.00 3.56 0.40
N LYS A 370 8.98 4.29 0.96
CA LYS A 370 10.33 4.36 0.37
C LYS A 370 10.97 2.97 0.26
N ALA A 371 10.55 2.01 1.06
CA ALA A 371 10.78 0.59 0.83
C ALA A 371 9.45 -0.17 1.03
N ILE A 372 8.89 -0.65 -0.07
CA ILE A 372 7.69 -1.50 -0.09
C ILE A 372 8.06 -2.88 0.45
N ALA A 373 7.28 -3.35 1.42
CA ALA A 373 7.61 -4.55 2.20
C ALA A 373 7.35 -5.88 1.47
N GLY A 374 6.75 -5.84 0.28
CA GLY A 374 6.47 -7.03 -0.54
C GLY A 374 7.69 -7.72 -1.14
N PHE A 375 8.86 -7.07 -1.13
CA PHE A 375 10.14 -7.69 -1.50
C PHE A 375 11.31 -7.05 -0.74
N VAL A 376 12.01 -7.83 0.07
CA VAL A 376 13.25 -7.40 0.76
C VAL A 376 14.29 -8.51 0.69
N TYR A 377 15.48 -8.20 0.18
CA TYR A 377 16.62 -9.11 0.13
C TYR A 377 17.63 -8.77 1.24
N LEU A 378 18.02 -9.78 2.00
CA LEU A 378 19.00 -9.72 3.09
C LEU A 378 20.06 -10.79 2.87
N ASN A 379 21.26 -10.39 2.49
CA ASN A 379 22.34 -11.32 2.14
C ASN A 379 22.95 -12.04 3.35
N GLY A 380 22.81 -11.48 4.56
CA GLY A 380 23.37 -12.04 5.80
C GLY A 380 24.76 -11.50 6.15
N GLY A 381 25.26 -10.46 5.50
CA GLY A 381 26.40 -9.68 5.98
C GLY A 381 26.04 -8.79 7.18
N GLU A 382 27.03 -8.03 7.65
CA GLU A 382 26.89 -7.17 8.82
C GLU A 382 25.81 -6.08 8.64
N GLU A 383 25.73 -5.48 7.44
CA GLU A 383 24.81 -4.40 7.14
C GLU A 383 23.36 -4.87 7.14
N SER A 384 23.07 -5.99 6.49
CA SER A 384 21.73 -6.60 6.44
C SER A 384 21.26 -7.10 7.79
N ARG A 385 22.15 -7.69 8.60
CA ARG A 385 21.84 -8.07 9.99
C ARG A 385 21.51 -6.86 10.85
N ARG A 386 22.30 -5.79 10.75
CA ARG A 386 22.06 -4.54 11.47
C ARG A 386 20.75 -3.87 11.03
N PHE A 387 20.49 -3.88 9.72
CA PHE A 387 19.28 -3.32 9.13
C PHE A 387 18.03 -4.06 9.64
N VAL A 388 17.95 -5.38 9.43
CA VAL A 388 16.76 -6.15 9.81
C VAL A 388 16.55 -6.15 11.32
N LYS A 389 17.62 -6.11 12.13
CA LYS A 389 17.50 -5.97 13.58
C LYS A 389 16.79 -4.67 13.99
N LYS A 390 17.17 -3.54 13.38
CA LYS A 390 16.50 -2.25 13.65
C LYS A 390 15.05 -2.25 13.21
N VAL A 391 14.76 -2.82 12.03
CA VAL A 391 13.39 -2.95 11.51
C VAL A 391 12.54 -3.81 12.45
N ALA A 392 13.06 -4.96 12.85
CA ALA A 392 12.40 -5.88 13.78
C ALA A 392 12.14 -5.24 15.15
N LEU A 393 13.10 -4.49 15.70
CA LEU A 393 12.93 -3.78 16.96
C LEU A 393 11.87 -2.68 16.86
N PHE A 394 11.88 -1.89 15.78
CA PHE A 394 10.87 -0.86 15.55
C PHE A 394 9.45 -1.46 15.53
N ILE A 395 9.27 -2.55 14.79
CA ILE A 395 8.01 -3.28 14.70
C ILE A 395 7.63 -3.85 16.06
N TRP A 396 8.53 -4.58 16.70
CA TRP A 396 8.30 -5.24 17.98
C TRP A 396 7.82 -4.24 19.03
N ASN A 397 8.50 -3.11 19.16
CA ASN A 397 8.18 -2.09 20.15
C ASN A 397 6.81 -1.47 19.92
N ASN A 398 6.46 -1.18 18.66
CA ASN A 398 5.14 -0.66 18.32
C ASN A 398 4.04 -1.68 18.63
N LEU A 399 4.22 -2.94 18.24
CA LEU A 399 3.25 -3.99 18.54
C LEU A 399 3.08 -4.20 20.05
N MET A 400 4.17 -4.16 20.84
CA MET A 400 4.10 -4.28 22.31
C MET A 400 3.40 -3.09 22.98
N LYS A 401 3.39 -1.93 22.34
CA LYS A 401 2.65 -0.73 22.79
C LYS A 401 1.21 -0.66 22.24
N ASN A 402 0.75 -1.70 21.55
CA ASN A 402 -0.53 -1.75 20.82
C ASN A 402 -0.66 -0.70 19.70
N ASN A 403 0.47 -0.24 19.15
CA ASN A 403 0.51 0.60 17.95
C ASN A 403 0.44 -0.27 16.67
N ALA A 404 -0.58 -1.10 16.57
CA ALA A 404 -0.82 -1.97 15.42
C ALA A 404 -1.53 -1.20 14.29
N VAL A 405 -0.77 -0.35 13.59
CA VAL A 405 -1.31 0.52 12.52
C VAL A 405 -0.98 0.01 11.12
N TRP A 406 -1.84 0.35 10.15
CA TRP A 406 -1.58 0.03 8.75
C TRP A 406 -0.29 0.71 8.27
N PHE A 407 0.49 0.00 7.44
CA PHE A 407 1.81 0.37 6.92
C PHE A 407 2.95 0.33 7.94
N LEU A 408 2.75 -0.19 9.17
CA LEU A 408 3.79 -0.23 10.19
C LEU A 408 5.11 -0.89 9.70
N ASP A 409 5.02 -1.96 8.91
CA ASP A 409 6.20 -2.63 8.33
C ASP A 409 6.93 -1.76 7.29
N GLN A 410 6.18 -1.11 6.40
CA GLN A 410 6.75 -0.21 5.40
C GLN A 410 7.35 1.07 6.05
N VAL A 411 6.69 1.59 7.09
CA VAL A 411 7.23 2.68 7.93
C VAL A 411 8.54 2.25 8.57
N ALA A 412 8.59 1.05 9.16
CA ALA A 412 9.80 0.52 9.79
C ALA A 412 10.97 0.42 8.80
N LEU A 413 10.73 -0.17 7.62
CA LEU A 413 11.74 -0.26 6.56
C LEU A 413 12.22 1.12 6.12
N SER A 414 11.28 2.04 5.87
CA SER A 414 11.56 3.38 5.36
C SER A 414 12.29 4.26 6.38
N ALA A 415 11.91 4.18 7.66
CA ALA A 415 12.54 4.94 8.73
C ALA A 415 13.96 4.43 9.04
N VAL A 416 14.17 3.11 9.04
CA VAL A 416 15.52 2.55 9.19
C VAL A 416 16.38 2.91 7.98
N LEU A 417 15.83 2.84 6.76
CA LEU A 417 16.50 3.26 5.54
C LEU A 417 16.94 4.73 5.58
N ASP A 418 16.08 5.63 6.08
CA ASP A 418 16.38 7.07 6.20
C ASP A 418 17.55 7.35 7.14
N GLY A 419 17.73 6.49 8.17
CA GLY A 419 18.83 6.56 9.12
C GLY A 419 20.12 5.86 8.69
N ILE A 420 20.17 5.21 7.52
CA ILE A 420 21.37 4.54 7.02
C ILE A 420 22.36 5.57 6.47
N GLY A 421 23.63 5.41 6.83
CA GLY A 421 24.70 6.28 6.32
C GLY A 421 24.91 6.12 4.82
N LYS A 422 25.28 7.21 4.14
CA LYS A 422 25.50 7.26 2.68
C LYS A 422 26.55 6.27 2.16
N SER A 423 27.39 5.71 3.03
CA SER A 423 28.41 4.72 2.70
C SER A 423 27.88 3.28 2.56
N THR A 424 26.70 2.97 3.11
CA THR A 424 26.10 1.64 2.98
C THR A 424 25.51 1.48 1.58
N HIS A 425 25.99 0.50 0.83
CA HIS A 425 25.47 0.21 -0.49
C HIS A 425 24.21 -0.65 -0.41
N ILE A 426 23.08 -0.09 -0.81
CA ILE A 426 21.78 -0.79 -0.90
C ILE A 426 21.38 -0.85 -2.37
N SER A 427 21.16 -2.07 -2.89
CA SER A 427 20.59 -2.22 -4.23
C SER A 427 19.11 -1.84 -4.22
N ARG A 428 18.67 -1.14 -5.28
CA ARG A 428 17.32 -0.58 -5.39
C ARG A 428 16.63 -1.16 -6.60
N ILE A 429 15.60 -1.96 -6.38
CA ILE A 429 14.88 -2.70 -7.42
C ILE A 429 13.52 -2.05 -7.65
N ASP A 430 13.14 -1.85 -8.91
CA ASP A 430 11.86 -1.25 -9.24
C ASP A 430 10.68 -2.08 -8.71
N ALA A 431 9.77 -1.44 -7.97
CA ALA A 431 8.61 -2.11 -7.41
C ALA A 431 7.70 -2.71 -8.49
N SER A 432 7.56 -2.06 -9.66
CA SER A 432 6.78 -2.61 -10.78
C SER A 432 7.37 -3.89 -11.38
N PHE A 433 8.59 -4.26 -11.00
CA PHE A 433 9.24 -5.49 -11.44
C PHE A 433 9.09 -6.64 -10.43
N VAL A 434 9.17 -6.37 -9.13
CA VAL A 434 9.15 -7.42 -8.06
C VAL A 434 7.87 -7.42 -7.22
N CYS A 435 7.02 -6.42 -7.37
CA CYS A 435 5.73 -6.29 -6.69
C CYS A 435 4.70 -5.77 -7.69
N ASP A 436 4.57 -6.43 -8.85
CA ASP A 436 3.76 -5.91 -9.94
C ASP A 436 2.26 -6.14 -9.71
N ILE A 437 1.51 -5.05 -9.56
CA ILE A 437 0.05 -5.02 -9.44
C ILE A 437 -0.66 -4.99 -10.80
N ASN A 438 0.04 -4.66 -11.89
CA ASN A 438 -0.53 -4.61 -13.24
C ASN A 438 -0.37 -5.95 -13.99
N HIS A 439 0.29 -6.94 -13.37
CA HIS A 439 0.46 -8.30 -13.86
C HIS A 439 1.04 -8.37 -15.28
N MET A 440 2.11 -7.62 -15.51
CA MET A 440 2.86 -7.58 -16.76
C MET A 440 3.69 -8.85 -16.93
N GLU A 441 3.81 -9.37 -18.15
CA GLU A 441 4.52 -10.64 -18.40
C GLU A 441 6.02 -10.58 -18.08
N GLY A 442 6.61 -9.39 -18.19
CA GLY A 442 8.03 -9.16 -17.93
C GLY A 442 8.40 -8.98 -16.46
N SER A 443 7.43 -8.92 -15.53
CA SER A 443 7.72 -8.75 -14.09
C SER A 443 8.26 -10.05 -13.48
N PHE A 444 9.17 -9.94 -12.51
CA PHE A 444 9.63 -11.09 -11.74
C PHE A 444 8.50 -11.77 -10.96
N SER A 445 7.67 -10.97 -10.30
CA SER A 445 6.56 -11.45 -9.46
C SER A 445 5.35 -10.53 -9.53
N TRP A 446 4.19 -11.17 -9.48
CA TRP A 446 2.88 -10.52 -9.39
C TRP A 446 2.42 -10.50 -7.94
N VAL A 447 1.72 -9.45 -7.53
CA VAL A 447 1.08 -9.36 -6.21
C VAL A 447 -0.41 -9.11 -6.37
N VAL A 448 -1.18 -9.42 -5.33
CA VAL A 448 -2.60 -9.06 -5.28
C VAL A 448 -2.74 -7.54 -5.30
N THR A 449 -3.76 -7.03 -5.98
CA THR A 449 -4.03 -5.59 -6.02
C THR A 449 -4.69 -5.13 -4.71
N THR A 450 -5.05 -3.85 -4.61
CA THR A 450 -5.90 -3.35 -3.50
C THR A 450 -7.25 -4.07 -3.41
N ILE A 451 -7.67 -4.77 -4.48
CA ILE A 451 -8.90 -5.55 -4.55
C ILE A 451 -8.56 -7.06 -4.56
N LYS A 452 -8.72 -7.71 -3.41
CA LYS A 452 -8.25 -9.09 -3.18
C LYS A 452 -8.98 -10.18 -3.97
N ASP A 453 -10.23 -9.92 -4.37
CA ASP A 453 -11.10 -10.91 -5.02
C ASP A 453 -11.29 -10.65 -6.53
N ALA A 454 -10.46 -9.77 -7.12
CA ALA A 454 -10.54 -9.43 -8.54
C ALA A 454 -10.26 -10.65 -9.43
N GLN A 455 -11.12 -10.87 -10.43
CA GLN A 455 -10.97 -11.93 -11.43
C GLN A 455 -10.08 -11.45 -12.58
N ASN A 456 -8.77 -11.39 -12.33
CA ASN A 456 -7.77 -10.88 -13.26
C ASN A 456 -6.68 -11.94 -13.56
N ARG A 457 -5.64 -11.53 -14.29
CA ARG A 457 -4.52 -12.40 -14.69
C ARG A 457 -3.83 -13.11 -13.52
N TYR A 458 -3.80 -12.48 -12.35
CA TYR A 458 -3.27 -13.11 -11.14
C TYR A 458 -4.12 -14.31 -10.71
N ALA A 459 -5.45 -14.15 -10.69
CA ALA A 459 -6.38 -15.24 -10.35
C ALA A 459 -6.28 -16.39 -11.37
N GLU A 460 -6.24 -16.09 -12.67
CA GLU A 460 -6.07 -17.09 -13.73
C GLU A 460 -4.78 -17.89 -13.57
N TYR A 461 -3.66 -17.23 -13.24
CA TYR A 461 -2.39 -17.93 -13.02
C TYR A 461 -2.40 -18.78 -11.76
N LYS A 462 -3.04 -18.31 -10.70
CA LYS A 462 -3.24 -19.07 -9.46
C LYS A 462 -4.04 -20.35 -9.71
N ASP A 463 -5.10 -20.27 -10.51
CA ASP A 463 -5.93 -21.43 -10.88
C ASP A 463 -5.10 -22.45 -11.69
N TYR A 464 -4.33 -21.98 -12.69
CA TYR A 464 -3.40 -22.84 -13.45
C TYR A 464 -2.41 -23.58 -12.53
N LEU A 465 -1.81 -22.89 -11.55
CA LEU A 465 -0.89 -23.51 -10.60
C LEU A 465 -1.59 -24.55 -9.73
N SER A 466 -2.83 -24.27 -9.30
CA SER A 466 -3.68 -25.20 -8.55
C SER A 466 -3.89 -26.49 -9.33
N GLU A 467 -4.37 -26.38 -10.56
CA GLU A 467 -4.68 -27.52 -11.43
C GLU A 467 -3.44 -28.40 -11.67
N LYS A 468 -2.27 -27.78 -11.83
CA LYS A 468 -1.02 -28.47 -12.15
C LYS A 468 -0.36 -29.17 -10.94
N TYR A 469 -0.47 -28.59 -9.75
CA TYR A 469 0.34 -28.99 -8.60
C TYR A 469 -0.45 -29.49 -7.38
N ALA A 470 -1.68 -29.00 -7.14
CA ALA A 470 -2.45 -29.39 -5.95
C ALA A 470 -2.85 -30.87 -5.94
N ASN A 471 -3.02 -31.48 -7.12
CA ASN A 471 -3.51 -32.85 -7.28
C ASN A 471 -2.42 -33.91 -7.53
N LYS A 472 -1.13 -33.56 -7.46
CA LYS A 472 -0.05 -34.55 -7.57
C LYS A 472 0.17 -35.28 -6.24
N ILE A 473 -0.87 -35.99 -5.79
CA ILE A 473 -0.76 -37.06 -4.80
C ILE A 473 -1.06 -38.36 -5.57
N ASN A 474 -0.10 -39.29 -5.53
CA ASN A 474 -0.06 -40.61 -6.18
C ASN A 474 0.50 -40.64 -7.61
N HIS A 475 1.83 -40.81 -7.71
CA HIS A 475 2.41 -41.90 -8.51
C HIS A 475 3.73 -42.36 -7.91
#